data_AF-A0AAJ7IRR4-F1
#
_entry.id   AF-A0AAJ7IRR4-F1
#
_cell.length_a   1.000
_cell.length_b   1.000
_cell.length_c   1.000
_cell.angle_alpha   90.00
_cell.angle_beta   90.00
_cell.angle_gamma   90.00
#
_symmetry.space_group_name_H-M   'P 1'
#
loop_
_entity.id
_entity.type
_entity.pdbx_description
1 polymer ?
#
loop_
_entity_poly.entity_id
_entity_poly.type
_entity_poly.pdbx_seq_one_letter_code
_entity_poly.pdbx_strand_id
1 'polypeptide(L)'
;MAVNRLCAVFRQVVVKRQGNIIARYCSSQVSKEWNNAFSLSILSKNLSDVPSTNVQIKFMPKTLNIDFGNPDSVSRKNINELPLSKYIPSMEEPTIQRPIQQDKPLMDKSFELPTIENIYEKLAIRMIVIRRKKMKKHKRKKLRKKMHFVWAKLRAKRNSLREKVFQAGLLSQIKEAEVFDAKAYVQSRLALLDKEFIPRTYRGEILPQEMIKKFLQEKKEKRERLLNKPKLTLD
;
A
#
# COMPACT_ATOMS: atom_id res chain seq x y z
N MET A 1 -11.69 -36.15 6.10
CA MET A 1 -10.57 -36.63 6.95
C MET A 1 -9.37 -35.67 7.07
N ALA A 2 -9.26 -34.59 6.28
CA ALA A 2 -8.09 -33.69 6.33
C ALA A 2 -8.06 -32.74 7.55
N VAL A 3 -9.23 -32.31 8.05
CA VAL A 3 -9.33 -31.37 9.20
C VAL A 3 -8.77 -31.98 10.48
N ASN A 4 -9.00 -33.28 10.69
CA ASN A 4 -8.51 -34.01 11.87
C ASN A 4 -6.98 -34.14 11.88
N ARG A 5 -6.34 -34.18 10.70
CA ARG A 5 -4.86 -34.20 10.59
C ARG A 5 -4.26 -32.84 10.97
N LEU A 6 -4.86 -31.73 10.55
CA LEU A 6 -4.44 -30.38 10.95
C LEU A 6 -4.57 -30.20 12.47
N CYS A 7 -5.68 -30.63 13.07
CA CYS A 7 -5.85 -30.58 14.52
C CYS A 7 -4.84 -31.46 15.27
N ALA A 8 -4.38 -32.58 14.71
CA ALA A 8 -3.33 -33.41 15.30
C ALA A 8 -1.95 -32.74 15.23
N VAL A 9 -1.63 -32.08 14.11
CA VAL A 9 -0.37 -31.32 13.93
C VAL A 9 -0.30 -30.15 14.92
N PHE A 10 -1.38 -29.41 15.13
CA PHE A 10 -1.40 -28.32 16.12
C PHE A 10 -1.31 -28.80 17.58
N ARG A 11 -1.73 -30.04 17.89
CA ARG A 11 -1.56 -30.63 19.23
C ARG A 11 -0.12 -31.02 19.56
N GLN A 12 0.76 -31.15 18.56
CA GLN A 12 2.17 -31.50 18.74
C GLN A 12 3.08 -30.28 18.99
N VAL A 13 2.55 -29.07 18.85
CA VAL A 13 3.30 -27.85 19.13
C VAL A 13 3.30 -27.59 20.64
N VAL A 14 4.33 -28.10 21.33
CA VAL A 14 4.55 -27.83 22.75
C VAL A 14 5.20 -26.46 22.91
N VAL A 15 4.38 -25.44 23.15
CA VAL A 15 4.85 -24.09 23.50
C VAL A 15 5.25 -24.09 24.98
N LYS A 16 6.55 -24.12 25.28
CA LYS A 16 7.05 -23.96 26.66
C LYS A 16 6.75 -22.54 27.15
N ARG A 17 5.73 -22.40 28.02
CA ARG A 17 5.41 -21.15 28.72
C ARG A 17 6.44 -20.89 29.84
N GLN A 18 7.59 -20.35 29.50
CA GLN A 18 8.50 -19.74 30.50
C GLN A 18 8.66 -18.22 30.31
N GLY A 19 7.73 -17.59 29.58
CA GLY A 19 7.66 -16.13 29.46
C GLY A 19 6.38 -15.59 30.09
N ASN A 20 6.52 -14.60 30.98
CA ASN A 20 5.40 -13.82 31.49
C ASN A 20 4.68 -13.13 30.33
N ILE A 21 3.48 -13.61 30.00
CA ILE A 21 2.64 -13.00 28.96
C ILE A 21 2.07 -11.70 29.52
N ILE A 22 2.79 -10.59 29.32
CA ILE A 22 2.16 -9.27 29.36
C ILE A 22 1.31 -9.19 28.10
N ALA A 23 0.01 -9.42 28.24
CA ALA A 23 -0.98 -9.23 27.19
C ALA A 23 -1.01 -7.76 26.75
N ARG A 24 -0.16 -7.39 25.79
CA ARG A 24 -0.27 -6.10 25.10
C ARG A 24 -1.28 -6.26 23.98
N TYR A 25 -2.44 -5.65 24.16
CA TYR A 25 -3.38 -5.38 23.07
C TYR A 25 -2.68 -4.50 22.01
N CYS A 26 -2.10 -5.14 21.00
CA CYS A 26 -1.62 -4.47 19.80
C CYS A 26 -2.79 -4.38 18.82
N SER A 27 -3.33 -3.17 18.66
CA SER A 27 -4.31 -2.87 17.61
C SER A 27 -3.67 -3.09 16.23
N SER A 28 -4.27 -3.94 15.42
CA SER A 28 -3.86 -4.22 14.04
C SER A 28 -4.02 -2.98 13.16
N GLN A 29 -2.92 -2.26 12.98
CA GLN A 29 -2.75 -1.39 11.84
C GLN A 29 -1.30 -1.52 11.40
N VAL A 30 -1.13 -1.88 10.12
CA VAL A 30 0.11 -2.03 9.35
C VAL A 30 0.65 -3.46 9.27
N SER A 31 0.06 -4.25 8.36
CA SER A 31 0.85 -5.00 7.37
C SER A 31 -0.02 -5.25 6.15
N LYS A 32 0.23 -4.45 5.11
CA LYS A 32 -0.08 -4.78 3.72
C LYS A 32 1.27 -5.07 3.05
N GLU A 33 1.24 -6.09 2.20
CA GLU A 33 2.06 -6.23 0.99
C GLU A 33 3.57 -6.42 1.19
N TRP A 34 3.99 -7.68 1.41
CA TRP A 34 5.30 -8.16 0.96
C TRP A 34 5.09 -9.52 0.29
N ASN A 35 4.80 -9.51 -1.01
CA ASN A 35 5.04 -10.65 -1.90
C ASN A 35 5.85 -10.13 -3.10
N ASN A 36 7.05 -10.69 -3.22
CA ASN A 36 7.84 -10.84 -4.45
C ASN A 36 8.39 -9.59 -5.13
N ALA A 37 9.67 -9.28 -4.88
CA ALA A 37 10.72 -9.34 -5.89
C ALA A 37 12.07 -8.97 -5.26
N PHE A 38 13.05 -9.86 -5.42
CA PHE A 38 14.46 -9.55 -5.24
C PHE A 38 14.86 -8.42 -6.19
N SER A 39 15.53 -7.39 -5.67
CA SER A 39 16.59 -6.71 -6.42
C SER A 39 17.69 -6.28 -5.43
N LEU A 40 18.84 -6.93 -5.58
CA LEU A 40 20.12 -6.51 -5.03
C LEU A 40 20.67 -5.36 -5.88
N SER A 41 21.54 -4.55 -5.26
CA SER A 41 22.21 -3.34 -5.78
C SER A 41 21.29 -2.10 -5.79
N ILE A 42 21.60 -0.99 -5.10
CA ILE A 42 22.85 -0.24 -5.13
C ILE A 42 23.16 0.37 -3.76
N LEU A 43 24.43 0.22 -3.41
CA LEU A 43 25.23 0.84 -2.36
C LEU A 43 25.02 2.36 -2.20
N SER A 44 24.62 2.81 -1.01
CA SER A 44 24.96 4.15 -0.51
C SER A 44 25.69 4.01 0.83
N LYS A 45 26.99 4.29 0.79
CA LYS A 45 27.90 4.32 1.94
C LYS A 45 27.40 5.34 2.98
N ASN A 46 27.62 5.02 4.25
CA ASN A 46 27.45 5.83 5.47
C ASN A 46 26.17 5.54 6.28
N LEU A 47 26.13 4.40 6.98
CA LEU A 47 25.60 4.37 8.34
C LEU A 47 26.16 3.16 9.11
N SER A 48 26.76 3.48 10.24
CA SER A 48 27.35 2.58 11.23
C SER A 48 26.40 1.48 11.73
N ASP A 49 26.89 0.25 11.63
CA ASP A 49 26.63 -0.97 12.42
C ASP A 49 25.34 -1.03 13.27
N VAL A 50 24.34 -1.73 12.74
CA VAL A 50 23.28 -2.36 13.54
C VAL A 50 23.70 -3.82 13.77
N PRO A 51 23.83 -4.33 15.00
CA PRO A 51 24.12 -5.73 15.21
C PRO A 51 22.90 -6.55 14.76
N SER A 52 23.12 -7.41 13.77
CA SER A 52 22.15 -8.42 13.35
C SER A 52 21.67 -9.22 14.55
N THR A 53 20.37 -9.21 14.84
CA THR A 53 19.79 -10.16 15.79
C THR A 53 20.00 -11.56 15.23
N ASN A 54 20.96 -12.29 15.81
CA ASN A 54 21.27 -13.66 15.43
C ASN A 54 20.11 -14.55 15.90
N VAL A 55 19.11 -14.75 15.05
CA VAL A 55 18.03 -15.70 15.31
C VAL A 55 18.56 -17.09 14.97
N GLN A 56 18.85 -17.88 16.00
CA GLN A 56 19.38 -19.24 15.81
C GLN A 56 18.21 -20.20 15.54
N ILE A 57 17.91 -20.45 14.26
CA ILE A 57 16.86 -21.37 13.84
C ILE A 57 17.47 -22.77 13.69
N LYS A 58 17.07 -23.72 14.54
CA LYS A 58 17.46 -25.13 14.41
C LYS A 58 16.27 -25.93 13.86
N PHE A 59 16.45 -26.51 12.67
CA PHE A 59 15.43 -27.33 12.02
C PHE A 59 15.59 -28.79 12.43
N MET A 60 14.58 -29.38 13.05
CA MET A 60 14.51 -30.83 13.30
C MET A 60 13.23 -31.40 12.66
N PRO A 61 13.25 -32.63 12.12
CA PRO A 61 12.06 -33.21 11.52
C PRO A 61 10.94 -33.31 12.57
N LYS A 62 9.77 -32.75 12.23
CA LYS A 62 8.54 -32.67 13.05
C LYS A 62 8.51 -31.63 14.18
N THR A 63 9.54 -30.79 14.35
CA THR A 63 9.51 -29.69 15.34
C THR A 63 10.20 -28.43 14.80
N LEU A 64 9.61 -27.26 15.05
CA LEU A 64 10.21 -25.96 14.72
C LEU A 64 10.38 -25.18 16.02
N ASN A 65 11.61 -25.17 16.56
CA ASN A 65 11.96 -24.34 17.71
C ASN A 65 12.46 -22.99 17.21
N ILE A 66 11.72 -21.92 17.53
CA ILE A 66 12.13 -20.53 17.28
C ILE A 66 12.39 -19.90 18.64
N ASP A 67 13.66 -19.82 19.02
CA ASP A 67 14.07 -19.13 20.23
C ASP A 67 14.21 -17.64 19.92
N PHE A 68 13.19 -16.86 20.32
CA PHE A 68 13.32 -15.42 20.37
C PHE A 68 14.15 -15.08 21.60
N GLY A 69 15.48 -15.03 21.43
CA GLY A 69 16.39 -14.56 22.46
C GLY A 69 15.85 -13.27 23.09
N ASN A 70 15.70 -13.28 24.41
CA ASN A 70 15.12 -12.17 25.15
C ASN A 70 16.01 -10.93 24.95
N PRO A 71 15.53 -9.82 24.35
CA PRO A 71 16.32 -8.61 24.18
C PRO A 71 16.37 -7.82 25.50
N ASP A 72 16.70 -8.49 26.58
CA ASP A 72 16.96 -7.85 27.86
C ASP A 72 18.41 -7.34 27.81
N SER A 73 18.54 -6.03 27.54
CA SER A 73 19.65 -5.14 27.97
C SER A 73 20.06 -4.05 26.97
N VAL A 74 19.22 -3.66 25.99
CA VAL A 74 19.39 -2.31 25.43
C VAL A 74 18.84 -1.32 26.46
N SER A 75 19.71 -0.90 27.37
CA SER A 75 19.49 0.17 28.33
C SER A 75 18.68 1.29 27.67
N ARG A 76 17.41 1.42 28.06
CA ARG A 76 16.61 2.59 27.72
C ARG A 76 17.33 3.78 28.37
N LYS A 77 18.09 4.53 27.59
CA LYS A 77 18.70 5.77 28.08
C LYS A 77 17.55 6.68 28.51
N ASN A 78 17.48 6.98 29.80
CA ASN A 78 16.49 7.90 30.34
C ASN A 78 16.67 9.24 29.63
N ILE A 79 15.59 9.80 29.08
CA ILE A 79 15.60 11.06 28.30
C ILE A 79 16.04 12.26 29.19
N ASN A 80 16.14 12.08 30.51
CA ASN A 80 16.46 13.11 31.48
C ASN A 80 17.93 13.10 31.97
N GLU A 81 18.80 12.30 31.36
CA GLU A 81 20.24 12.37 31.68
C GLU A 81 20.91 13.39 30.76
N LEU A 82 21.03 14.63 31.25
CA LEU A 82 21.91 15.64 30.67
C LEU A 82 23.32 15.06 30.59
N PRO A 83 24.03 15.16 29.45
CA PRO A 83 25.42 14.73 29.39
C PRO A 83 26.25 15.65 30.29
N LEU A 84 26.58 15.19 31.51
CA LEU A 84 27.60 15.82 32.33
C LEU A 84 28.93 15.75 31.57
N SER A 85 29.37 16.88 31.02
CA SER A 85 30.70 17.03 30.47
C SER A 85 31.71 16.73 31.58
N LYS A 86 32.46 15.64 31.46
CA LYS A 86 33.46 15.15 32.43
C LYS A 86 34.71 16.06 32.54
N TYR A 87 34.63 17.31 32.14
CA TYR A 87 35.74 18.25 32.21
C TYR A 87 35.25 19.58 32.77
N ILE A 88 35.43 19.75 34.07
CA ILE A 88 35.40 21.05 34.73
C ILE A 88 36.89 21.42 34.85
N PRO A 89 37.38 22.44 34.12
CA PRO A 89 38.72 22.95 34.39
C PRO A 89 38.75 23.45 35.84
N SER A 90 39.77 23.06 36.58
CA SER A 90 40.03 23.60 37.92
C SER A 90 40.08 25.13 37.85
N MET A 91 39.13 25.80 38.50
CA MET A 91 39.16 27.24 38.71
C MET A 91 40.25 27.53 39.75
N GLU A 92 41.45 27.85 39.30
CA GLU A 92 42.41 28.56 40.14
C GLU A 92 42.01 30.04 40.20
N GLU A 93 41.79 30.55 41.41
CA GLU A 93 41.58 31.98 41.62
C GLU A 93 42.85 32.75 41.21
N PRO A 94 42.73 33.84 40.44
CA PRO A 94 43.91 34.60 40.05
C PRO A 94 44.45 35.40 41.24
N THR A 95 45.45 34.87 41.94
CA THR A 95 46.10 35.49 43.13
C THR A 95 46.99 36.70 42.79
N ILE A 96 46.78 37.39 41.67
CA ILE A 96 47.57 38.56 41.30
C ILE A 96 46.64 39.71 40.92
N GLN A 97 46.40 40.60 41.89
CA GLN A 97 45.84 41.92 41.62
C GLN A 97 46.89 42.71 40.82
N ARG A 98 46.75 42.71 39.49
CA ARG A 98 47.49 43.66 38.66
C ARG A 98 46.87 45.05 38.89
N PRO A 99 47.67 46.11 39.12
CA PRO A 99 47.13 47.45 39.20
C PRO A 99 46.44 47.79 37.89
N ILE A 100 45.19 48.27 37.99
CA ILE A 100 44.38 48.68 36.85
C ILE A 100 45.14 49.80 36.15
N GLN A 101 45.72 49.52 34.98
CA GLN A 101 46.17 50.59 34.10
C GLN A 101 44.90 51.27 33.59
N GLN A 102 44.75 52.56 33.90
CA GLN A 102 43.68 53.36 33.34
C GLN A 102 43.98 53.55 31.86
N ASP A 103 43.27 52.81 31.02
CA ASP A 103 43.33 52.99 29.58
C ASP A 103 42.89 54.43 29.24
N LYS A 104 43.65 55.08 28.35
CA LYS A 104 43.34 56.42 27.83
C LYS A 104 41.91 56.44 27.30
N PRO A 105 41.15 57.54 27.48
CA PRO A 105 39.75 57.58 27.10
C PRO A 105 39.60 57.21 25.63
N LEU A 106 38.88 56.10 25.40
CA LEU A 106 38.53 55.64 24.07
C LEU A 106 37.61 56.71 23.47
N MET A 107 38.09 57.45 22.47
CA MET A 107 37.28 58.37 21.68
C MET A 107 35.98 57.66 21.29
N ASP A 108 34.85 58.31 21.57
CA ASP A 108 33.50 57.84 21.26
C ASP A 108 33.37 57.57 19.76
N LYS A 109 33.68 56.33 19.36
CA LYS A 109 33.19 55.78 18.11
C LYS A 109 31.74 55.44 18.40
N SER A 110 30.85 56.27 17.88
CA SER A 110 29.41 56.02 17.83
C SER A 110 29.16 54.55 17.50
N PHE A 111 28.64 53.81 18.48
CA PHE A 111 28.12 52.47 18.25
C PHE A 111 26.86 52.62 17.40
N GLU A 112 27.01 52.63 16.08
CA GLU A 112 25.87 52.39 15.21
C GLU A 112 25.42 50.95 15.44
N LEU A 113 24.17 50.81 15.91
CA LEU A 113 23.49 49.53 15.97
C LEU A 113 23.54 48.90 14.57
N PRO A 114 23.91 47.62 14.42
CA PRO A 114 23.88 46.98 13.12
C PRO A 114 22.48 47.15 12.52
N THR A 115 22.40 47.70 11.32
CA THR A 115 21.16 47.90 10.58
C THR A 115 20.39 46.59 10.60
N ILE A 116 19.19 46.59 11.17
CA ILE A 116 18.30 45.42 11.20
C ILE A 116 17.74 45.27 9.78
N GLU A 117 18.58 44.87 8.83
CA GLU A 117 18.23 44.75 7.40
C GLU A 117 17.21 43.63 7.16
N ASN A 118 17.06 42.73 8.13
CA ASN A 118 16.09 41.65 8.06
C ASN A 118 15.10 41.76 9.21
N ILE A 119 14.16 42.71 9.08
CA ILE A 119 12.85 42.56 9.71
C ILE A 119 12.21 41.35 9.03
N TYR A 120 12.53 40.14 9.47
CA TYR A 120 11.83 38.94 9.05
C TYR A 120 10.36 39.16 9.43
N GLU A 121 9.52 39.45 8.44
CA GLU A 121 8.08 39.55 8.63
C GLU A 121 7.66 38.29 9.39
N LYS A 122 7.30 38.46 10.67
CA LYS A 122 6.87 37.35 11.52
C LYS A 122 5.79 36.62 10.74
N LEU A 123 6.08 35.38 10.32
CA LEU A 123 5.22 34.51 9.50
C LEU A 123 3.96 34.07 10.26
N ALA A 124 3.22 35.02 10.85
CA ALA A 124 1.99 34.83 11.58
C ALA A 124 0.94 34.10 10.73
N ILE A 125 0.98 34.32 9.41
CA ILE A 125 0.16 33.60 8.43
C ILE A 125 0.40 32.07 8.52
N ARG A 126 1.66 31.62 8.56
CA ARG A 126 1.98 30.18 8.70
C ARG A 126 1.50 29.64 10.04
N MET A 127 1.63 30.42 11.11
CA MET A 127 1.12 30.05 12.44
C MET A 127 -0.41 29.89 12.47
N ILE A 128 -1.15 30.78 11.80
CA ILE A 128 -2.62 30.68 11.69
C ILE A 128 -3.01 29.41 10.93
N VAL A 129 -2.34 29.09 9.82
CA VAL A 129 -2.58 27.87 9.05
C VAL A 129 -2.31 26.62 9.89
N ILE A 130 -1.20 26.60 10.64
CA ILE A 130 -0.83 25.49 11.52
C ILE A 130 -1.87 25.34 12.65
N ARG A 131 -2.30 26.43 13.28
CA ARG A 131 -3.34 26.40 14.33
C ARG A 131 -4.68 25.89 13.80
N ARG A 132 -5.10 26.28 12.59
CA ARG A 132 -6.30 25.76 11.93
C ARG A 132 -6.19 24.25 11.66
N LYS A 133 -5.06 23.78 11.12
CA LYS A 133 -4.79 22.36 10.89
C LYS A 133 -4.77 21.57 12.21
N LYS A 134 -4.11 22.10 13.25
CA LYS A 134 -4.10 21.55 14.62
C LYS A 134 -5.52 21.39 15.14
N MET A 135 -6.33 22.44 15.05
CA MET A 135 -7.71 22.43 15.55
C MET A 135 -8.59 21.43 14.78
N LYS A 136 -8.46 21.35 13.45
CA LYS A 136 -9.16 20.32 12.63
C LYS A 136 -8.76 18.89 13.05
N LYS A 137 -7.46 18.63 13.25
CA LYS A 137 -6.96 17.32 13.73
C LYS A 137 -7.49 16.99 15.13
N HIS A 138 -7.46 17.96 16.04
CA HIS A 138 -7.96 17.81 17.41
C HIS A 138 -9.46 17.47 17.42
N LYS A 139 -10.29 18.27 16.74
CA LYS A 139 -11.73 18.04 16.62
C LYS A 139 -12.04 16.68 15.97
N ARG A 140 -11.30 16.31 14.92
CA ARG A 140 -11.42 14.99 14.28
C ARG A 140 -11.12 13.86 15.26
N LYS A 141 -10.01 13.93 16.01
CA LYS A 141 -9.67 12.93 17.04
C LYS A 141 -10.75 12.84 18.11
N LYS A 142 -11.28 13.96 18.60
CA LYS A 142 -12.38 14.01 19.58
C LYS A 142 -13.63 13.32 19.03
N LEU A 143 -14.00 13.60 17.78
CA LEU A 143 -15.11 12.94 17.10
C LEU A 143 -14.88 11.43 16.97
N ARG A 144 -13.66 11.00 16.59
CA ARG A 144 -13.35 9.57 16.46
C ARG A 144 -13.51 8.79 17.75
N LYS A 145 -13.11 9.39 18.87
CA LYS A 145 -13.31 8.81 20.19
C LYS A 145 -14.79 8.75 20.55
N LYS A 146 -15.54 9.85 20.35
CA LYS A 146 -16.98 9.91 20.65
C LYS A 146 -17.80 8.90 19.83
N MET A 147 -17.48 8.73 18.54
CA MET A 147 -18.27 7.91 17.59
C MET A 147 -17.65 6.53 17.32
N HIS A 148 -16.70 6.08 18.13
CA HIS A 148 -15.93 4.87 17.90
C HIS A 148 -16.81 3.65 17.55
N PHE A 149 -17.80 3.37 18.38
CA PHE A 149 -18.69 2.21 18.22
C PHE A 149 -19.61 2.31 17.01
N VAL A 150 -20.13 3.51 16.72
CA VAL A 150 -20.98 3.74 15.54
C VAL A 150 -20.21 3.43 14.25
N TRP A 151 -18.97 3.91 14.15
CA TRP A 151 -18.15 3.65 12.98
C TRP A 151 -17.63 2.22 12.92
N ALA A 152 -17.39 1.57 14.06
CA ALA A 152 -17.06 0.15 14.10
C ALA A 152 -18.23 -0.69 13.53
N LYS A 153 -19.47 -0.41 13.96
CA LYS A 153 -20.68 -1.05 13.41
C LYS A 153 -20.81 -0.82 11.90
N LEU A 154 -20.64 0.42 11.43
CA LEU A 154 -20.69 0.73 10.00
C LEU A 154 -19.58 0.05 9.19
N ARG A 155 -18.38 -0.09 9.76
CA ARG A 155 -17.26 -0.78 9.13
C ARG A 155 -17.53 -2.28 9.03
N ALA A 156 -18.03 -2.89 10.12
CA ALA A 156 -18.42 -4.29 10.13
C ALA A 156 -19.48 -4.59 9.06
N LYS A 157 -20.53 -3.75 8.95
CA LYS A 157 -21.56 -3.87 7.91
C LYS A 157 -20.98 -3.76 6.50
N ARG A 158 -20.08 -2.80 6.25
CA ARG A 158 -19.43 -2.65 4.95
C ARG A 158 -18.55 -3.85 4.60
N ASN A 159 -17.82 -4.37 5.58
CA ASN A 159 -16.96 -5.54 5.37
C ASN A 159 -17.80 -6.79 5.08
N SER A 160 -18.90 -7.01 5.82
CA SER A 160 -19.77 -8.16 5.56
C SER A 160 -20.46 -8.09 4.21
N LEU A 161 -20.86 -6.90 3.75
CA LEU A 161 -21.40 -6.72 2.40
C LEU A 161 -20.35 -7.01 1.33
N ARG A 162 -19.12 -6.54 1.50
CA ARG A 162 -18.02 -6.83 0.57
C ARG A 162 -17.73 -8.33 0.50
N GLU A 163 -17.70 -8.99 1.65
CA GLU A 163 -17.47 -10.43 1.73
C GLU A 163 -18.58 -11.21 1.02
N LYS A 164 -19.85 -10.83 1.22
CA LYS A 164 -20.98 -11.46 0.52
C LYS A 164 -20.88 -11.31 -1.00
N VAL A 165 -20.54 -10.11 -1.49
CA VAL A 165 -20.35 -9.85 -2.92
C VAL A 165 -19.21 -10.69 -3.47
N PHE A 166 -18.11 -10.80 -2.73
CA PHE A 166 -16.97 -11.63 -3.10
C PHE A 166 -17.33 -13.11 -3.19
N GLN A 167 -17.99 -13.65 -2.16
CA GLN A 167 -18.45 -15.03 -2.13
C GLN A 167 -19.45 -15.34 -3.25
N ALA A 168 -20.38 -14.42 -3.52
CA ALA A 168 -21.32 -14.56 -4.63
C ALA A 168 -20.59 -14.63 -5.99
N GLY A 169 -19.55 -13.81 -6.18
CA GLY A 169 -18.72 -13.86 -7.39
C GLY A 169 -18.00 -15.21 -7.54
N LEU A 170 -17.40 -15.73 -6.47
CA LEU A 170 -16.76 -17.04 -6.48
C LEU A 170 -17.75 -18.17 -6.80
N LEU A 171 -18.93 -18.14 -6.18
CA LEU A 171 -19.97 -19.13 -6.46
C LEU A 171 -20.49 -19.04 -7.91
N SER A 172 -20.56 -17.83 -8.48
CA SER A 172 -20.90 -17.67 -9.91
C SER A 172 -19.85 -18.36 -10.79
N GLN A 173 -18.57 -18.12 -10.53
CA GLN A 173 -17.47 -18.73 -11.30
C GLN A 173 -17.48 -20.25 -11.19
N ILE A 174 -17.73 -20.81 -9.99
CA ILE A 174 -17.85 -22.25 -9.78
C ILE A 174 -19.02 -22.81 -10.58
N LYS A 175 -20.20 -22.17 -10.51
CA LYS A 175 -21.37 -22.61 -11.28
C LYS A 175 -21.16 -22.52 -12.78
N GLU A 176 -20.53 -21.45 -13.25
CA GLU A 176 -20.15 -21.29 -14.66
C GLU A 176 -19.22 -22.42 -15.10
N ALA A 177 -18.24 -22.79 -14.27
CA ALA A 177 -17.33 -23.90 -14.54
C ALA A 177 -18.01 -25.27 -14.49
N GLU A 178 -18.95 -25.49 -13.56
CA GLU A 178 -19.74 -26.73 -13.46
C GLU A 178 -20.68 -26.94 -14.65
N VAL A 179 -21.30 -25.85 -15.14
CA VAL A 179 -22.22 -25.87 -16.29
C VAL A 179 -21.46 -25.88 -17.62
N PHE A 180 -20.16 -25.62 -17.63
CA PHE A 180 -19.38 -25.52 -18.86
C PHE A 180 -19.24 -26.87 -19.57
N ASP A 181 -19.94 -27.01 -20.70
CA ASP A 181 -19.71 -28.10 -21.66
C ASP A 181 -18.82 -27.62 -22.82
N ALA A 182 -17.65 -28.25 -22.95
CA ALA A 182 -16.67 -27.94 -23.98
C ALA A 182 -17.22 -28.18 -25.40
N LYS A 183 -18.05 -29.22 -25.61
CA LYS A 183 -18.62 -29.52 -26.93
C LYS A 183 -19.59 -28.44 -27.36
N ALA A 184 -20.54 -28.09 -26.49
CA ALA A 184 -21.48 -27.00 -26.72
C ALA A 184 -20.74 -25.66 -26.96
N TYR A 185 -19.68 -25.38 -26.21
CA TYR A 185 -18.86 -24.19 -26.41
C TYR A 185 -18.23 -24.14 -27.82
N VAL A 186 -17.58 -25.22 -28.26
CA VAL A 186 -16.99 -25.30 -29.60
C VAL A 186 -18.05 -25.15 -30.69
N GLN A 187 -19.18 -25.83 -30.56
CA GLN A 187 -20.29 -25.70 -31.51
C GLN A 187 -20.81 -24.26 -31.58
N SER A 188 -20.94 -23.57 -30.44
CA SER A 188 -21.35 -22.16 -30.42
C SER A 188 -20.37 -21.25 -31.14
N ARG A 189 -19.06 -21.55 -31.07
CA ARG A 189 -18.00 -20.81 -31.78
C ARG A 189 -18.03 -21.06 -33.28
N LEU A 190 -18.18 -22.32 -33.70
CA LEU A 190 -18.37 -22.67 -35.11
C LEU A 190 -19.62 -21.99 -35.67
N ALA A 191 -20.74 -22.06 -34.95
CA ALA A 191 -21.98 -21.38 -35.35
C ALA A 191 -21.83 -19.84 -35.43
N LEU A 192 -20.97 -19.23 -34.62
CA LEU A 192 -20.66 -17.80 -34.75
C LEU A 192 -19.84 -17.49 -36.01
N LEU A 193 -18.96 -18.38 -36.43
CA LEU A 193 -18.20 -18.25 -37.68
C LEU A 193 -19.08 -18.49 -38.91
N ASP A 194 -20.02 -19.44 -38.81
CA ASP A 194 -20.96 -19.78 -39.88
C ASP A 194 -22.06 -18.72 -40.07
N LYS A 195 -22.29 -17.86 -39.06
CA LYS A 195 -23.27 -16.76 -39.17
C LYS A 195 -22.86 -15.81 -40.30
N GLU A 196 -23.77 -15.65 -41.27
CA GLU A 196 -23.60 -14.69 -42.36
C GLU A 196 -23.43 -13.26 -41.81
N PHE A 197 -22.33 -12.60 -42.19
CA PHE A 197 -22.14 -11.19 -41.89
C PHE A 197 -23.11 -10.35 -42.74
N ILE A 198 -24.02 -9.64 -42.06
CA ILE A 198 -24.93 -8.68 -42.70
C ILE A 198 -24.47 -7.27 -42.32
N PRO A 199 -24.13 -6.41 -43.30
CA PRO A 199 -23.74 -5.04 -43.03
C PRO A 199 -24.91 -4.25 -42.45
N ARG A 200 -24.60 -3.25 -41.61
CA ARG A 200 -25.62 -2.37 -41.00
C ARG A 200 -26.22 -1.37 -41.99
N THR A 201 -25.49 -1.07 -43.05
CA THR A 201 -25.90 -0.13 -44.09
C THR A 201 -25.87 -0.81 -45.45
N TYR A 202 -26.73 -0.35 -46.34
CA TYR A 202 -26.75 -0.76 -47.74
C TYR A 202 -26.82 0.47 -48.62
N ARG A 203 -25.86 0.62 -49.55
CA ARG A 203 -25.71 1.82 -50.41
C ARG A 203 -25.63 3.17 -49.67
N GLY A 204 -25.19 3.15 -48.41
CA GLY A 204 -25.02 4.36 -47.58
C GLY A 204 -26.17 4.64 -46.62
N GLU A 205 -27.32 3.99 -46.78
CA GLU A 205 -28.48 4.17 -45.90
C GLU A 205 -28.54 3.08 -44.82
N ILE A 206 -29.02 3.45 -43.63
CA ILE A 206 -29.29 2.50 -42.53
C ILE A 206 -30.69 1.93 -42.77
N LEU A 207 -30.75 0.64 -43.08
CA LEU A 207 -31.98 -0.07 -43.41
C LEU A 207 -32.19 -1.23 -42.42
N PRO A 208 -33.43 -1.73 -42.27
CA PRO A 208 -33.69 -2.94 -41.49
C PRO A 208 -32.90 -4.14 -42.02
N GLN A 209 -32.41 -4.99 -41.11
CA GLN A 209 -31.52 -6.11 -41.44
C GLN A 209 -32.15 -7.09 -42.45
N GLU A 210 -33.46 -7.30 -42.36
CA GLU A 210 -34.21 -8.16 -43.30
C GLU A 210 -34.19 -7.62 -44.72
N MET A 211 -34.33 -6.30 -44.90
CA MET A 211 -34.29 -5.65 -46.20
C MET A 211 -32.89 -5.74 -46.82
N ILE A 212 -31.85 -5.49 -46.03
CA ILE A 212 -30.45 -5.63 -46.47
C ILE A 212 -30.17 -7.07 -46.91
N LYS A 213 -30.68 -8.06 -46.16
CA LYS A 213 -30.55 -9.48 -46.52
C LYS A 213 -31.21 -9.78 -47.87
N LYS A 214 -32.43 -9.30 -48.10
CA LYS A 214 -33.12 -9.44 -49.40
C LYS A 214 -32.33 -8.81 -50.55
N PHE A 215 -31.82 -7.59 -50.36
CA PHE A 215 -31.01 -6.92 -51.39
C PHE A 215 -29.67 -7.62 -51.67
N LEU A 216 -29.04 -8.22 -50.65
CA LEU A 216 -27.84 -9.03 -50.84
C LEU A 216 -28.14 -10.33 -51.58
N GLN A 217 -29.26 -11.00 -51.26
CA GLN A 217 -29.71 -12.20 -51.95
C GLN A 217 -30.02 -11.92 -53.43
N GLU A 218 -30.80 -10.88 -53.73
CA GLU A 218 -31.11 -10.48 -55.11
C GLU A 218 -29.84 -10.17 -55.91
N LYS A 219 -28.86 -9.50 -55.29
CA LYS A 219 -27.55 -9.22 -55.90
C LYS A 219 -26.76 -10.51 -56.17
N LYS A 220 -26.78 -11.49 -55.26
CA LYS A 220 -26.15 -12.81 -55.43
C LYS A 220 -26.82 -13.58 -56.58
N GLU A 221 -28.15 -13.69 -56.58
CA GLU A 221 -28.90 -14.38 -57.63
C GLU A 221 -28.65 -13.77 -59.02
N LYS A 222 -28.65 -12.44 -59.11
CA LYS A 222 -28.35 -11.75 -60.37
C LYS A 222 -26.94 -12.11 -60.87
N ARG A 223 -25.96 -12.25 -59.98
CA ARG A 223 -24.59 -12.69 -60.32
C ARG A 223 -24.57 -14.16 -60.79
N GLU A 224 -25.28 -15.05 -60.11
CA GLU A 224 -25.37 -16.47 -60.51
C GLU A 224 -26.06 -16.66 -61.87
N ARG A 225 -27.16 -15.94 -62.12
CA ARG A 225 -27.83 -15.93 -63.44
C ARG A 225 -26.91 -15.45 -64.56
N LEU A 226 -25.96 -14.56 -64.28
CA LEU A 226 -24.96 -14.12 -65.26
C LEU A 226 -23.88 -15.19 -65.49
N LEU A 227 -23.44 -15.88 -64.45
CA LEU A 227 -22.42 -16.94 -64.53
C LEU A 227 -22.94 -18.21 -65.22
N ASN A 228 -24.21 -18.57 -64.99
CA ASN A 228 -24.86 -19.76 -65.57
C ASN A 228 -25.32 -19.58 -67.02
N LYS A 229 -25.01 -18.44 -67.67
CA LYS A 229 -25.29 -18.28 -69.11
C LYS A 229 -24.37 -19.22 -69.89
N PRO A 230 -24.91 -20.11 -70.74
CA PRO A 230 -24.08 -20.99 -71.55
C PRO A 230 -23.15 -20.14 -72.43
N LYS A 231 -21.86 -20.43 -72.37
CA LYS A 231 -20.87 -19.80 -73.25
C LYS A 231 -20.95 -20.51 -74.59
N LEU A 232 -21.15 -19.76 -75.68
CA LEU A 232 -20.95 -20.30 -77.02
C LEU A 232 -19.48 -20.67 -77.17
N THR A 233 -19.19 -21.96 -77.22
CA THR A 233 -17.94 -22.48 -77.76
C THR A 233 -18.09 -22.53 -79.28
N LEU A 234 -17.12 -21.97 -80.00
CA LEU A 234 -17.03 -22.12 -81.44
C LEU A 234 -16.33 -23.46 -81.69
N ASP A 235 -17.13 -24.48 -82.01
CA ASP A 235 -16.66 -25.75 -82.57
C ASP A 235 -16.52 -25.62 -84.10
#